data_AF-A0A936MJG0-F1
#
_entry.id   AF-A0A936MJG0-F1
#
_cell.length_a   1.000
_cell.length_b   1.000
_cell.length_c   1.000
_cell.angle_alpha   90.00
_cell.angle_beta   90.00
_cell.angle_gamma   90.00
#
_symmetry.space_group_name_H-M   'P 1'
#
loop_
_entity.id
_entity.type
_entity.pdbx_description
1 polymer ?
#
loop_
_entity_poly.entity_id
_entity_poly.type
_entity_poly.pdbx_seq_one_letter_code
_entity_poly.pdbx_strand_id
1 'polypeptide(L)'
;MLHRTLLSTLTTGLLALTLAGCAADSASQNGGAPVDPGPGSTGISQAGAQDFGLFRQILDDGKIPGPDTLDDLGFFAEHKLDYPAPSCGNDVCMHGMLGIMGNMISGSSCTLVQIGMNSPIDVNNLQRPPLHLVLSVDTSGSMAGPAMDYVKQGLVAMIPALQPNDKVSLVTYSTNAKIVLDYVAASDSAALDSAFKSIYAAGSTNLYEGLFQAFSLADKHFMPGYQNRVLYLSDGEATSGIQNSSKLVSLAEAYAKKGIGITTIGVGKDFDVGVMRDLGEVGAGNFYFLEDPKAVVEVFTDEVNTFLVPVALDVKFDVSVGGGYVVRGVYGTNGWENAEGGGTISIPSLFLAGRTSSEDPISEGRRGGGGAMLIELVPKAGAISVPDPYAVGNISLSFKDPATGTTKTQTTNIVAPNTPDAPPVDGYFFNDTVEKGFVMLNIYAGFKLATQLAADSDPRTARRTLEALRPNVADWLDINPDADIQDDLVYIDKFIENLKVVEQQTVPYTPADPPNPWPAD
;
A
#
# COMPACT_ATOMS: atom_id res chain seq x y z
N MET A 1 46.26 -65.09 -21.64
CA MET A 1 45.34 -65.19 -22.80
C MET A 1 44.15 -64.30 -22.48
N LEU A 2 43.82 -63.18 -23.12
CA LEU A 2 44.28 -62.52 -24.34
C LEU A 2 44.75 -61.09 -24.01
N HIS A 3 45.80 -60.67 -24.69
CA HIS A 3 46.23 -59.27 -24.87
C HIS A 3 45.35 -58.58 -25.92
N ARG A 4 45.05 -57.29 -25.71
CA ARG A 4 45.06 -56.29 -26.79
C ARG A 4 45.24 -54.88 -26.23
N THR A 5 46.48 -54.42 -26.32
CA THR A 5 46.96 -53.03 -26.29
C THR A 5 46.36 -52.22 -27.45
N LEU A 6 46.01 -50.95 -27.22
CA LEU A 6 46.35 -49.85 -28.14
C LEU A 6 46.11 -48.45 -27.54
N LEU A 7 47.23 -47.74 -27.44
CA LEU A 7 47.49 -46.31 -27.65
C LEU A 7 46.99 -45.23 -26.67
N SER A 8 48.01 -44.62 -26.07
CA SER A 8 48.09 -43.33 -25.40
C SER A 8 47.85 -42.13 -26.32
N THR A 9 47.09 -41.15 -25.84
CA THR A 9 47.29 -39.73 -26.17
C THR A 9 47.13 -38.91 -24.91
N LEU A 10 48.26 -38.34 -24.47
CA LEU A 10 48.38 -37.38 -23.39
C LEU A 10 48.00 -36.00 -23.97
N THR A 11 46.92 -35.39 -23.50
CA THR A 11 46.62 -33.97 -23.79
C THR A 11 46.34 -33.25 -22.48
N THR A 12 47.36 -32.56 -22.00
CA THR A 12 47.28 -31.48 -21.02
C THR A 12 46.47 -30.32 -21.62
N GLY A 13 45.22 -30.18 -21.20
CA GLY A 13 44.36 -29.03 -21.49
C GLY A 13 44.16 -28.21 -20.22
N LEU A 14 44.94 -27.14 -20.09
CA LEU A 14 44.79 -26.10 -19.08
C LEU A 14 43.54 -25.28 -19.43
N LEU A 15 42.40 -25.49 -18.75
CA LEU A 15 41.21 -24.66 -18.94
C LEU A 15 41.32 -23.45 -18.02
N ALA A 16 41.81 -22.34 -18.57
CA ALA A 16 41.73 -21.03 -17.95
C ALA A 16 40.26 -20.58 -17.90
N LEU A 17 39.75 -20.32 -16.71
CA LEU A 17 38.54 -19.53 -16.51
C LEU A 17 38.82 -18.11 -17.00
N THR A 18 38.38 -17.80 -18.22
CA THR A 18 38.24 -16.40 -18.64
C THR A 18 36.90 -15.89 -18.11
N LEU A 19 36.96 -15.14 -17.02
CA LEU A 19 35.95 -14.14 -16.66
C LEU A 19 35.93 -13.09 -17.79
N ALA A 20 35.15 -13.36 -18.84
CA ALA A 20 34.73 -12.33 -19.76
C ALA A 20 33.55 -11.62 -19.09
N GLY A 21 33.80 -10.39 -18.64
CA GLY A 21 32.75 -9.52 -18.16
C GLY A 21 31.69 -9.36 -19.25
N CYS A 22 30.43 -9.53 -18.86
CA CYS A 22 29.31 -9.01 -19.62
C CYS A 22 29.44 -7.49 -19.60
N ALA A 23 30.07 -6.94 -20.64
CA ALA A 23 29.73 -5.59 -21.08
C ALA A 23 28.25 -5.66 -21.48
N ALA A 24 27.40 -5.01 -20.69
CA ALA A 24 26.00 -4.80 -21.00
C ALA A 24 25.93 -3.82 -22.18
N ASP A 25 25.81 -4.36 -23.38
CA ASP A 25 25.46 -3.62 -24.59
C ASP A 25 24.25 -4.32 -25.22
N SER A 26 23.07 -3.94 -24.74
CA SER A 26 21.81 -3.88 -25.51
C SER A 26 20.70 -3.41 -24.58
N ALA A 27 20.54 -2.09 -24.47
CA ALA A 27 19.28 -1.50 -24.07
C ALA A 27 18.24 -1.86 -25.15
N SER A 28 17.41 -2.86 -24.88
CA SER A 28 16.19 -3.10 -25.64
C SER A 28 15.12 -2.15 -25.11
N GLN A 29 14.64 -1.25 -25.96
CA GLN A 29 13.43 -0.47 -25.70
C GLN A 29 12.23 -1.43 -25.66
N ASN A 30 11.93 -1.98 -24.48
CA ASN A 30 10.72 -2.76 -24.21
C ASN A 30 9.67 -1.96 -23.44
N GLY A 31 9.68 -0.63 -23.61
CA GLY A 31 8.62 0.22 -23.12
C GLY A 31 7.28 -0.29 -23.64
N GLY A 32 6.30 -0.43 -22.75
CA GLY A 32 4.93 -0.64 -23.17
C GLY A 32 4.47 0.47 -24.13
N ALA A 33 3.29 0.32 -24.73
CA ALA A 33 2.72 1.48 -25.42
C ALA A 33 2.40 2.56 -24.36
N PRO A 34 2.75 3.83 -24.58
CA PRO A 34 2.33 4.91 -23.68
C PRO A 34 0.82 4.90 -23.49
N VAL A 35 0.38 5.05 -22.25
CA VAL A 35 -1.05 5.17 -21.93
C VAL A 35 -1.46 6.62 -22.10
N ASP A 36 -2.51 6.88 -22.90
CA ASP A 36 -3.27 8.12 -22.80
C ASP A 36 -4.34 7.90 -21.72
N PRO A 37 -4.18 8.47 -20.51
CA PRO A 37 -5.17 8.30 -19.46
C PRO A 37 -6.52 8.95 -19.82
N GLY A 38 -6.54 9.79 -20.87
CA GLY A 38 -7.69 10.62 -21.22
C GLY A 38 -7.92 11.74 -20.20
N PRO A 39 -8.57 12.84 -20.61
CA PRO A 39 -8.93 13.91 -19.68
C PRO A 39 -9.92 13.40 -18.62
N GLY A 40 -9.67 13.71 -17.35
CA GLY A 40 -10.58 13.38 -16.23
C GLY A 40 -10.45 11.96 -15.66
N SER A 41 -9.28 11.33 -15.79
CA SER A 41 -8.98 10.03 -15.18
C SER A 41 -8.43 10.21 -13.76
N THR A 42 -9.28 10.00 -12.76
CA THR A 42 -8.87 10.02 -11.34
C THR A 42 -8.57 8.60 -10.87
N GLY A 43 -7.43 8.38 -10.21
CA GLY A 43 -7.10 7.07 -9.61
C GLY A 43 -8.11 6.66 -8.54
N ILE A 44 -8.16 5.36 -8.21
CA ILE A 44 -9.03 4.84 -7.14
C ILE A 44 -8.23 3.98 -6.18
N SER A 45 -8.13 4.40 -4.92
CA SER A 45 -7.49 3.62 -3.87
C SER A 45 -8.49 2.77 -3.08
N GLN A 46 -7.96 1.75 -2.40
CA GLN A 46 -8.72 0.94 -1.44
C GLN A 46 -8.72 1.61 -0.06
N ALA A 47 -9.72 1.30 0.74
CA ALA A 47 -9.69 1.53 2.19
C ALA A 47 -8.45 0.90 2.83
N GLY A 48 -7.84 1.60 3.78
CA GLY A 48 -6.63 1.20 4.50
C GLY A 48 -5.51 2.21 4.40
N ALA A 49 -4.27 1.75 4.58
CA ALA A 49 -3.10 2.63 4.49
C ALA A 49 -3.02 3.31 3.11
N GLN A 50 -2.78 4.61 3.09
CA GLN A 50 -2.65 5.40 1.86
C GLN A 50 -1.20 5.74 1.51
N ASP A 51 -0.25 5.35 2.37
CA ASP A 51 1.18 5.57 2.23
C ASP A 51 1.97 4.53 3.04
N PHE A 52 3.29 4.53 2.89
CA PHE A 52 4.22 3.82 3.77
C PHE A 52 5.11 4.80 4.57
N GLY A 53 4.54 5.92 5.02
CA GLY A 53 5.25 7.04 5.65
C GLY A 53 6.02 6.65 6.92
N LEU A 54 5.51 5.71 7.72
CA LEU A 54 6.21 5.20 8.89
C LEU A 54 7.55 4.55 8.51
N PHE A 55 7.56 3.70 7.49
CA PHE A 55 8.77 3.04 7.01
C PHE A 55 9.80 4.07 6.53
N ARG A 56 9.35 5.09 5.78
CA ARG A 56 10.20 6.21 5.33
C ARG A 56 10.79 6.99 6.51
N GLN A 57 9.97 7.34 7.49
CA GLN A 57 10.41 8.06 8.69
C GLN A 57 11.47 7.28 9.50
N ILE A 58 11.34 5.95 9.61
CA ILE A 58 12.33 5.11 10.30
C ILE A 58 13.68 5.15 9.56
N LEU A 59 13.66 5.11 8.22
CA LEU A 59 14.87 5.22 7.42
C LEU A 59 15.51 6.61 7.55
N ASP A 60 14.71 7.67 7.55
CA ASP A 60 15.17 9.05 7.75
C ASP A 60 15.79 9.29 9.13
N ASP A 61 15.29 8.58 10.15
CA ASP A 61 15.87 8.57 11.50
C ASP A 61 17.20 7.79 11.60
N GLY A 62 17.70 7.22 10.49
CA GLY A 62 18.93 6.42 10.47
C GLY A 62 18.77 5.02 11.07
N LYS A 63 17.53 4.51 11.17
CA LYS A 63 17.20 3.21 11.79
C LYS A 63 16.83 2.17 10.73
N ILE A 64 16.67 0.93 11.18
CA ILE A 64 16.23 -0.20 10.34
C ILE A 64 14.74 -0.45 10.56
N PRO A 65 13.90 -0.37 9.50
CA PRO A 65 12.49 -0.71 9.60
C PRO A 65 12.30 -2.20 9.87
N GLY A 66 11.29 -2.52 10.68
CA GLY A 66 10.85 -3.90 10.91
C GLY A 66 9.91 -4.38 9.79
N PRO A 67 9.71 -5.70 9.65
CA PRO A 67 8.81 -6.25 8.62
C PRO A 67 7.39 -5.68 8.66
N ASP A 68 6.86 -5.43 9.86
CA ASP A 68 5.49 -4.94 10.06
C ASP A 68 5.31 -3.44 9.75
N THR A 69 6.41 -2.72 9.52
CA THR A 69 6.38 -1.27 9.22
C THR A 69 6.17 -0.97 7.75
N LEU A 70 6.43 -1.95 6.87
CA LEU A 70 6.17 -1.84 5.44
C LEU A 70 4.78 -2.37 5.15
N ASP A 71 3.82 -1.46 5.02
CA ASP A 71 2.48 -1.82 4.61
C ASP A 71 2.41 -2.09 3.10
N ASP A 72 1.84 -3.24 2.72
CA ASP A 72 1.70 -3.64 1.32
C ASP A 72 0.76 -2.66 0.60
N LEU A 73 -0.45 -2.49 1.11
CA LEU A 73 -1.45 -1.61 0.52
C LEU A 73 -0.95 -0.17 0.42
N GLY A 74 -0.38 0.35 1.51
CA GLY A 74 0.16 1.71 1.60
C GLY A 74 1.33 1.96 0.66
N PHE A 75 2.23 0.98 0.48
CA PHE A 75 3.32 1.07 -0.49
C PHE A 75 2.76 1.26 -1.90
N PHE A 76 1.81 0.44 -2.34
CA PHE A 76 1.27 0.57 -3.70
C PHE A 76 0.32 1.76 -3.85
N ALA A 77 -0.38 2.18 -2.78
CA ALA A 77 -1.39 3.24 -2.82
C ALA A 77 -0.83 4.65 -3.08
N GLU A 78 0.42 4.92 -2.69
CA GLU A 78 1.03 6.24 -2.85
C GLU A 78 1.57 6.52 -4.26
N HIS A 79 1.81 5.51 -5.10
CA HIS A 79 2.32 5.71 -6.46
C HIS A 79 1.22 6.13 -7.44
N LYS A 80 1.47 7.17 -8.22
CA LYS A 80 0.56 7.55 -9.31
C LYS A 80 0.73 6.59 -10.48
N LEU A 81 -0.37 5.95 -10.86
CA LEU A 81 -0.45 5.08 -12.03
C LEU A 81 -1.46 5.64 -13.04
N ASP A 82 -1.09 5.62 -14.32
CA ASP A 82 -1.91 6.15 -15.40
C ASP A 82 -2.63 5.00 -16.11
N TYR A 83 -3.89 4.81 -15.73
CA TYR A 83 -4.72 3.77 -16.32
C TYR A 83 -5.38 4.25 -17.62
N PRO A 84 -5.72 3.33 -18.55
CA PRO A 84 -6.50 3.67 -19.73
C PRO A 84 -7.78 4.43 -19.37
N ALA A 85 -8.24 5.30 -20.28
CA ALA A 85 -9.40 6.13 -20.04
C ALA A 85 -10.62 5.35 -19.46
N PRO A 86 -11.32 5.90 -18.45
CA PRO A 86 -12.39 5.20 -17.73
C PRO A 86 -13.69 5.13 -18.55
N SER A 87 -13.69 4.34 -19.63
CA SER A 87 -14.82 4.21 -20.56
C SER A 87 -15.77 3.05 -20.25
N CYS A 88 -15.77 2.53 -19.02
CA CYS A 88 -16.54 1.34 -18.62
C CYS A 88 -18.04 1.62 -18.35
N GLY A 89 -18.47 2.88 -18.41
CA GLY A 89 -19.85 3.29 -18.14
C GLY A 89 -20.26 3.28 -16.66
N ASN A 90 -19.29 3.15 -15.74
CA ASN A 90 -19.49 3.18 -14.29
C ASN A 90 -18.53 4.18 -13.62
N ASP A 91 -18.79 4.51 -12.35
CA ASP A 91 -17.94 5.43 -11.56
C ASP A 91 -16.59 4.82 -11.14
N VAL A 92 -16.50 3.49 -11.19
CA VAL A 92 -15.28 2.72 -10.97
C VAL A 92 -15.04 1.92 -12.25
N CYS A 93 -13.89 2.10 -12.90
CA CYS A 93 -13.48 1.30 -14.04
C CYS A 93 -12.29 0.43 -13.68
N MET A 94 -12.46 -0.89 -13.86
CA MET A 94 -11.40 -1.87 -13.61
C MET A 94 -10.61 -2.16 -14.88
N HIS A 95 -9.29 -2.22 -14.74
CA HIS A 95 -8.35 -2.65 -15.76
C HIS A 95 -7.60 -3.89 -15.29
N GLY A 96 -7.56 -4.93 -16.12
CA GLY A 96 -6.73 -6.12 -15.88
C GLY A 96 -5.67 -6.21 -16.96
N MET A 97 -4.40 -6.10 -16.59
CA MET A 97 -3.29 -5.92 -17.54
C MET A 97 -2.14 -6.87 -17.21
N LEU A 98 -1.43 -7.34 -18.23
CA LEU A 98 -0.39 -8.37 -18.11
C LEU A 98 1.02 -7.77 -18.25
N GLY A 99 1.93 -8.25 -17.42
CA GLY A 99 3.38 -8.07 -17.53
C GLY A 99 4.11 -9.41 -17.47
N ILE A 100 5.15 -9.61 -18.28
CA ILE A 100 6.02 -10.78 -18.29
C ILE A 100 7.46 -10.27 -18.44
N MET A 101 8.28 -10.41 -17.41
CA MET A 101 9.69 -10.02 -17.48
C MET A 101 10.54 -10.80 -16.46
N GLY A 102 11.85 -10.85 -16.64
CA GLY A 102 12.76 -11.33 -15.59
C GLY A 102 12.74 -10.38 -14.37
N ASN A 103 12.67 -10.91 -13.15
CA ASN A 103 12.72 -10.09 -11.94
C ASN A 103 14.05 -9.34 -11.80
N MET A 104 14.05 -8.22 -11.07
CA MET A 104 15.19 -7.30 -10.97
C MET A 104 16.25 -7.72 -9.94
N ILE A 105 16.19 -8.95 -9.42
CA ILE A 105 17.14 -9.47 -8.42
C ILE A 105 17.91 -10.68 -8.98
N SER A 106 17.19 -11.68 -9.48
CA SER A 106 17.74 -12.94 -9.99
C SER A 106 17.55 -13.13 -11.51
N GLY A 107 16.80 -12.25 -12.18
CA GLY A 107 16.49 -12.38 -13.61
C GLY A 107 15.54 -13.54 -13.94
N SER A 108 14.95 -14.20 -12.94
CA SER A 108 14.02 -15.31 -13.16
C SER A 108 12.70 -14.79 -13.70
N SER A 109 12.10 -15.51 -14.66
CA SER A 109 10.82 -15.14 -15.28
C SER A 109 9.74 -14.87 -14.23
N CYS A 110 9.07 -13.73 -14.35
CA CYS A 110 7.99 -13.27 -13.51
C CYS A 110 6.81 -12.90 -14.41
N THR A 111 5.66 -13.55 -14.19
CA THR A 111 4.39 -13.19 -14.84
C THR A 111 3.53 -12.46 -13.81
N LEU A 112 3.05 -11.28 -14.18
CA LEU A 112 2.32 -10.37 -13.32
C LEU A 112 0.98 -10.01 -13.96
N VAL A 113 -0.09 -10.11 -13.20
CA VAL A 113 -1.36 -9.48 -13.53
C VAL A 113 -1.53 -8.27 -12.62
N GLN A 114 -1.62 -7.08 -13.23
CA GLN A 114 -1.94 -5.84 -12.54
C GLN A 114 -3.44 -5.54 -12.68
N ILE A 115 -4.08 -5.30 -11.54
CA ILE A 115 -5.45 -4.82 -11.45
C ILE A 115 -5.40 -3.37 -11.02
N GLY A 116 -5.81 -2.50 -11.92
CA GLY A 116 -5.88 -1.06 -11.73
C GLY A 116 -7.31 -0.55 -11.73
N MET A 117 -7.54 0.58 -11.08
CA MET A 117 -8.85 1.24 -11.06
C MET A 117 -8.74 2.74 -11.24
N ASN A 118 -9.63 3.31 -12.03
CA ASN A 118 -9.81 4.74 -12.17
C ASN A 118 -11.29 5.13 -12.32
N SER A 119 -11.58 6.41 -12.19
CA SER A 119 -12.91 7.00 -12.25
C SER A 119 -12.98 8.09 -13.31
N PRO A 120 -14.11 8.25 -14.00
CA PRO A 120 -14.39 9.45 -14.80
C PRO A 120 -14.78 10.67 -13.93
N ILE A 121 -14.88 10.49 -12.60
CA ILE A 121 -15.22 11.57 -11.68
C ILE A 121 -14.02 12.47 -11.47
N ASP A 122 -14.20 13.77 -11.71
CA ASP A 122 -13.23 14.82 -11.41
C ASP A 122 -13.31 15.20 -9.92
N VAL A 123 -12.21 14.98 -9.19
CA VAL A 123 -12.08 15.31 -7.76
C VAL A 123 -12.33 16.78 -7.47
N ASN A 124 -11.97 17.67 -8.39
CA ASN A 124 -12.13 19.12 -8.21
C ASN A 124 -13.61 19.55 -8.27
N ASN A 125 -14.45 18.71 -8.86
CA ASN A 125 -15.88 18.95 -9.05
C ASN A 125 -16.75 17.88 -8.39
N LEU A 126 -16.20 17.15 -7.41
CA LEU A 126 -16.89 16.07 -6.73
C LEU A 126 -18.13 16.59 -5.99
N GLN A 127 -19.31 16.19 -6.45
CA GLN A 127 -20.54 16.38 -5.69
C GLN A 127 -20.65 15.28 -4.65
N ARG A 128 -20.45 15.62 -3.38
CA ARG A 128 -20.60 14.69 -2.27
C ARG A 128 -21.92 14.86 -1.51
N PRO A 129 -22.50 13.77 -1.00
CA PRO A 129 -23.53 13.84 0.03
C PRO A 129 -23.04 14.58 1.29
N PRO A 130 -23.96 15.17 2.07
CA PRO A 130 -23.62 15.80 3.35
C PRO A 130 -22.95 14.81 4.33
N LEU A 131 -22.07 15.33 5.19
CA LEU A 131 -21.33 14.54 6.17
C LEU A 131 -21.99 14.61 7.54
N HIS A 132 -21.98 13.49 8.24
CA HIS A 132 -22.04 13.46 9.69
C HIS A 132 -20.70 12.92 10.19
N LEU A 133 -19.83 13.83 10.60
CA LEU A 133 -18.45 13.57 11.00
C LEU A 133 -18.32 13.60 12.52
N VAL A 134 -17.93 12.48 13.11
CA VAL A 134 -17.57 12.40 14.52
C VAL A 134 -16.05 12.35 14.65
N LEU A 135 -15.47 13.44 15.15
CA LEU A 135 -14.06 13.53 15.47
C LEU A 135 -13.83 12.88 16.83
N SER A 136 -12.96 11.88 16.90
CA SER A 136 -12.52 11.23 18.13
C SER A 136 -11.03 11.47 18.31
N VAL A 137 -10.68 12.36 19.23
CA VAL A 137 -9.31 12.87 19.38
C VAL A 137 -8.71 12.37 20.67
N ASP A 138 -7.56 11.68 20.58
CA ASP A 138 -6.75 11.38 21.76
C ASP A 138 -6.25 12.68 22.37
N THR A 139 -6.45 12.81 23.67
CA THR A 139 -5.96 13.90 24.50
C THR A 139 -5.15 13.35 25.66
N SER A 140 -4.57 12.16 25.54
CA SER A 140 -3.67 11.57 26.52
C SER A 140 -2.41 12.43 26.73
N GLY A 141 -1.64 12.12 27.77
CA GLY A 141 -0.42 12.85 28.09
C GLY A 141 0.67 12.77 27.01
N SER A 142 0.72 11.70 26.21
CA SER A 142 1.68 11.54 25.11
C SER A 142 1.49 12.58 24.02
N MET A 143 0.23 12.98 23.78
CA MET A 143 -0.11 13.99 22.77
C MET A 143 0.46 15.39 23.06
N ALA A 144 1.04 15.62 24.26
CA ALA A 144 1.53 16.93 24.64
C ALA A 144 2.64 17.46 23.71
N GLY A 145 2.60 18.76 23.42
CA GLY A 145 3.57 19.42 22.55
C GLY A 145 3.18 19.31 21.06
N PRO A 146 4.13 19.03 20.15
CA PRO A 146 3.89 19.11 18.71
C PRO A 146 2.71 18.27 18.20
N ALA A 147 2.49 17.07 18.74
CA ALA A 147 1.40 16.18 18.30
C ALA A 147 0.02 16.84 18.48
N MET A 148 -0.28 17.40 19.66
CA MET A 148 -1.53 18.14 19.90
C MET A 148 -1.60 19.42 19.06
N ASP A 149 -0.48 20.12 18.86
CA ASP A 149 -0.47 21.33 18.02
C ASP A 149 -0.79 21.00 16.57
N TYR A 150 -0.31 19.87 16.05
CA TYR A 150 -0.61 19.34 14.72
C TYR A 150 -2.07 18.97 14.59
N VAL A 151 -2.62 18.21 15.52
CA VAL A 151 -4.05 17.86 15.51
C VAL A 151 -4.93 19.11 15.51
N LYS A 152 -4.63 20.09 16.37
CA LYS A 152 -5.40 21.34 16.40
C LYS A 152 -5.33 22.11 15.09
N GLN A 153 -4.14 22.22 14.51
CA GLN A 153 -3.94 22.90 13.22
C GLN A 153 -4.72 22.21 12.11
N GLY A 154 -4.62 20.88 12.00
CA GLY A 154 -5.37 20.09 11.01
C GLY A 154 -6.89 20.23 11.17
N LEU A 155 -7.41 20.08 12.40
CA LEU A 155 -8.85 20.22 12.67
C LEU A 155 -9.38 21.62 12.31
N VAL A 156 -8.61 22.68 12.59
CA VAL A 156 -8.98 24.05 12.20
C VAL A 156 -8.89 24.24 10.68
N ALA A 157 -7.85 23.70 10.04
CA ALA A 157 -7.64 23.77 8.59
C ALA A 157 -8.71 23.01 7.80
N MET A 158 -9.36 22.01 8.41
CA MET A 158 -10.45 21.25 7.80
C MET A 158 -11.77 22.05 7.72
N ILE A 159 -12.00 23.03 8.61
CA ILE A 159 -13.30 23.75 8.69
C ILE A 159 -13.77 24.31 7.34
N PRO A 160 -12.91 24.96 6.51
CA PRO A 160 -13.31 25.47 5.20
C PRO A 160 -13.71 24.40 4.17
N ALA A 161 -13.25 23.15 4.32
CA ALA A 161 -13.60 22.03 3.44
C ALA A 161 -14.98 21.41 3.77
N LEU A 162 -15.56 21.77 4.91
CA LEU A 162 -16.89 21.32 5.31
C LEU A 162 -17.99 22.12 4.59
N GLN A 163 -19.02 21.43 4.15
CA GLN A 163 -20.21 22.05 3.55
C GLN A 163 -21.17 22.53 4.65
N PRO A 164 -21.97 23.59 4.43
CA PRO A 164 -22.86 24.16 5.45
C PRO A 164 -23.85 23.18 6.09
N ASN A 165 -24.21 22.10 5.37
CA ASN A 165 -25.13 21.07 5.83
C ASN A 165 -24.45 19.95 6.61
N ASP A 166 -23.12 19.90 6.61
CA ASP A 166 -22.36 18.91 7.36
C ASP A 166 -22.60 19.09 8.87
N LYS A 167 -22.56 17.97 9.60
CA LYS A 167 -22.71 17.90 11.05
C LYS A 167 -21.42 17.36 11.65
N VAL A 168 -20.91 18.06 12.66
CA VAL A 168 -19.67 17.72 13.34
C VAL A 168 -19.95 17.46 14.81
N SER A 169 -19.46 16.34 15.29
CA SER A 169 -19.36 16.03 16.71
C SER A 169 -17.89 15.88 17.09
N LEU A 170 -17.57 16.15 18.35
CA LEU A 170 -16.21 16.02 18.89
C LEU A 170 -16.28 15.22 20.17
N VAL A 171 -15.58 14.10 20.18
CA VAL A 171 -15.25 13.29 21.34
C VAL A 171 -13.76 13.46 21.60
N THR A 172 -13.42 13.79 22.85
CA THR A 172 -12.04 13.74 23.33
C THR A 172 -11.90 12.55 24.25
N TYR A 173 -10.77 11.85 24.22
CA TYR A 173 -10.55 10.73 25.11
C TYR A 173 -9.14 10.72 25.69
N SER A 174 -9.05 10.26 26.93
CA SER A 174 -7.79 10.00 27.61
C SER A 174 -8.01 8.84 28.59
N THR A 175 -8.12 9.12 29.89
CA THR A 175 -8.57 8.13 30.86
C THR A 175 -10.03 7.75 30.67
N ASN A 176 -10.85 8.72 30.27
CA ASN A 176 -12.27 8.53 29.93
C ASN A 176 -12.58 9.29 28.64
N ALA A 177 -13.68 8.95 27.97
CA ALA A 177 -14.18 9.70 26.81
C ALA A 177 -15.16 10.81 27.24
N LYS A 178 -15.13 11.95 26.53
CA LYS A 178 -15.99 13.11 26.78
C LYS A 178 -16.50 13.68 25.46
N ILE A 179 -17.81 13.91 25.37
CA ILE A 179 -18.41 14.66 24.27
C ILE A 179 -18.18 16.15 24.53
N VAL A 180 -17.52 16.81 23.58
CA VAL A 180 -17.26 18.27 23.57
C VAL A 180 -18.24 18.98 22.64
N LEU A 181 -18.51 18.39 21.48
CA LEU A 181 -19.54 18.85 20.55
C LEU A 181 -20.50 17.69 20.24
N ASP A 182 -21.80 17.94 20.33
CA ASP A 182 -22.87 16.99 20.01
C ASP A 182 -23.65 17.52 18.81
N TYR A 183 -23.32 17.03 17.62
CA TYR A 183 -24.10 17.25 16.39
C TYR A 183 -24.26 18.72 15.96
N VAL A 184 -23.16 19.45 15.94
CA VAL A 184 -23.12 20.89 15.59
C VAL A 184 -23.05 21.08 14.08
N ALA A 185 -23.71 22.12 13.55
CA ALA A 185 -23.63 22.43 12.12
C ALA A 185 -22.24 22.97 11.75
N ALA A 186 -21.67 22.53 10.62
CA ALA A 186 -20.40 23.05 10.15
C ALA A 186 -20.42 24.55 9.81
N SER A 187 -21.61 25.10 9.55
CA SER A 187 -21.82 26.55 9.39
C SER A 187 -21.57 27.37 10.67
N ASP A 188 -21.56 26.73 11.85
CA ASP A 188 -21.11 27.35 13.09
C ASP A 188 -19.59 27.19 13.26
N SER A 189 -18.84 27.77 12.33
CA SER A 189 -17.38 27.67 12.29
C SER A 189 -16.71 28.22 13.55
N ALA A 190 -17.34 29.19 14.22
CA ALA A 190 -16.86 29.75 15.48
C ALA A 190 -16.95 28.73 16.64
N ALA A 191 -18.06 27.96 16.73
CA ALA A 191 -18.17 26.90 17.70
C ALA A 191 -17.16 25.78 17.46
N LEU A 192 -16.94 25.40 16.19
CA LEU A 192 -15.94 24.39 15.83
C LEU A 192 -14.52 24.85 16.17
N ASP A 193 -14.13 26.05 15.72
CA ASP A 193 -12.81 26.62 15.99
C ASP A 193 -12.51 26.73 17.49
N SER A 194 -13.49 27.21 18.28
CA SER A 194 -13.35 27.31 19.73
C SER A 194 -13.18 25.93 20.37
N ALA A 195 -13.94 24.93 19.94
CA ALA A 195 -13.85 23.58 20.49
C ALA A 195 -12.50 22.94 20.17
N PHE A 196 -12.04 23.02 18.92
CA PHE A 196 -10.76 22.43 18.50
C PHE A 196 -9.57 23.06 19.22
N LYS A 197 -9.55 24.39 19.36
CA LYS A 197 -8.47 25.10 20.08
C LYS A 197 -8.45 24.78 21.58
N SER A 198 -9.60 24.44 22.17
CA SER A 198 -9.74 24.15 23.60
C SER A 198 -9.21 22.80 24.05
N ILE A 199 -8.92 21.88 23.11
CA ILE A 199 -8.40 20.54 23.41
C ILE A 199 -7.04 20.65 24.12
N TYR A 200 -6.74 19.80 25.11
CA TYR A 200 -5.41 19.77 25.74
C TYR A 200 -5.06 18.36 26.21
N ALA A 201 -3.76 18.04 26.13
CA ALA A 201 -3.22 16.73 26.50
C ALA A 201 -3.16 16.57 28.03
N ALA A 202 -3.75 15.49 28.55
CA ALA A 202 -3.68 15.05 29.94
C ALA A 202 -4.22 13.62 30.12
N GLY A 203 -3.72 12.90 31.12
CA GLY A 203 -4.25 11.60 31.52
C GLY A 203 -3.65 10.42 30.76
N SER A 204 -4.29 9.25 30.91
CA SER A 204 -3.89 7.98 30.27
C SER A 204 -4.53 7.83 28.88
N THR A 205 -4.40 6.66 28.23
CA THR A 205 -4.99 6.39 26.89
C THR A 205 -5.97 5.22 26.94
N ASN A 206 -7.26 5.49 26.76
CA ASN A 206 -8.33 4.49 26.69
C ASN A 206 -8.96 4.46 25.29
N LEU A 207 -8.27 3.79 24.36
CA LEU A 207 -8.65 3.72 22.94
C LEU A 207 -10.09 3.22 22.74
N TYR A 208 -10.45 2.15 23.47
CA TYR A 208 -11.77 1.53 23.31
C TYR A 208 -12.92 2.47 23.69
N GLU A 209 -12.79 3.21 24.79
CA GLU A 209 -13.86 4.12 25.23
C GLU A 209 -14.01 5.30 24.26
N GLY A 210 -12.90 5.86 23.77
CA GLY A 210 -12.92 6.89 22.73
C GLY A 210 -13.61 6.41 21.45
N LEU A 211 -13.24 5.21 20.99
CA LEU A 211 -13.82 4.60 19.79
C LEU A 211 -15.32 4.28 19.97
N PHE A 212 -15.68 3.64 21.09
CA PHE A 212 -17.06 3.29 21.40
C PHE A 212 -17.95 4.52 21.54
N GLN A 213 -17.48 5.57 22.22
CA GLN A 213 -18.23 6.79 22.41
C GLN A 213 -18.45 7.51 21.07
N ALA A 214 -17.44 7.53 20.20
CA ALA A 214 -17.55 8.11 18.87
C ALA A 214 -18.56 7.37 18.00
N PHE A 215 -18.48 6.03 17.93
CA PHE A 215 -19.47 5.24 17.19
C PHE A 215 -20.88 5.34 17.78
N SER A 216 -21.01 5.33 19.10
CA SER A 216 -22.31 5.51 19.76
C SER A 216 -22.95 6.85 19.42
N LEU A 217 -22.13 7.91 19.34
CA LEU A 217 -22.61 9.24 18.95
C LEU A 217 -22.96 9.30 17.47
N ALA A 218 -22.14 8.68 16.61
CA ALA A 218 -22.40 8.55 15.17
C ALA A 218 -23.74 7.83 14.92
N ASP A 219 -24.01 6.76 15.66
CA ASP A 219 -25.22 5.96 15.56
C ASP A 219 -26.46 6.66 16.11
N LYS A 220 -26.33 7.34 17.27
CA LYS A 220 -27.39 8.16 17.86
C LYS A 220 -27.92 9.21 16.88
N HIS A 221 -27.02 9.77 16.07
CA HIS A 221 -27.31 10.80 15.09
C HIS A 221 -27.21 10.31 13.64
N PHE A 222 -27.36 9.00 13.42
CA PHE A 222 -27.27 8.41 12.08
C PHE A 222 -28.31 9.03 11.15
N MET A 223 -27.87 9.47 9.97
CA MET A 223 -28.75 10.01 8.94
C MET A 223 -28.64 9.22 7.63
N PRO A 224 -29.74 8.62 7.15
CA PRO A 224 -29.80 8.08 5.80
C PRO A 224 -29.50 9.18 4.76
N GLY A 225 -28.67 8.86 3.77
CA GLY A 225 -28.26 9.79 2.72
C GLY A 225 -27.11 10.74 3.10
N TYR A 226 -26.64 10.69 4.36
CA TYR A 226 -25.38 11.32 4.76
C TYR A 226 -24.27 10.27 4.75
N GLN A 227 -23.02 10.73 4.58
CA GLN A 227 -21.86 9.91 4.94
C GLN A 227 -21.64 10.02 6.43
N ASN A 228 -21.91 8.93 7.15
CA ASN A 228 -21.70 8.86 8.59
C ASN A 228 -20.29 8.31 8.83
N ARG A 229 -19.40 9.16 9.36
CA ARG A 229 -17.97 8.88 9.46
C ARG A 229 -17.44 9.18 10.85
N VAL A 230 -16.55 8.32 11.34
CA VAL A 230 -15.69 8.60 12.49
C VAL A 230 -14.29 8.94 11.96
N LEU A 231 -13.69 10.03 12.44
CA LEU A 231 -12.27 10.30 12.28
C LEU A 231 -11.60 10.07 13.62
N TYR A 232 -10.71 9.09 13.70
CA TYR A 232 -10.11 8.62 14.95
C TYR A 232 -8.61 8.92 14.98
N LEU A 233 -8.19 9.81 15.88
CA LEU A 233 -6.82 10.29 15.99
C LEU A 233 -6.18 9.77 17.27
N SER A 234 -4.96 9.22 17.19
CA SER A 234 -4.20 8.70 18.34
C SER A 234 -2.69 8.78 18.10
N ASP A 235 -1.90 9.03 19.14
CA ASP A 235 -0.43 8.92 19.12
C ASP A 235 0.14 7.79 19.97
N GLY A 236 -0.72 7.05 20.67
CA GLY A 236 -0.32 6.10 21.70
C GLY A 236 -0.98 4.72 21.60
N GLU A 237 -0.36 3.75 22.26
CA GLU A 237 -0.98 2.48 22.62
C GLU A 237 -2.02 2.65 23.74
N ALA A 238 -3.02 1.76 23.81
CA ALA A 238 -3.96 1.77 24.92
C ALA A 238 -3.24 1.47 26.24
N THR A 239 -3.29 2.39 27.21
CA THR A 239 -2.71 2.20 28.56
C THR A 239 -3.79 1.94 29.62
N SER A 240 -5.07 2.00 29.25
CA SER A 240 -6.23 1.81 30.12
C SER A 240 -7.39 1.19 29.32
N GLY A 241 -8.38 0.65 30.03
CA GLY A 241 -9.59 0.08 29.43
C GLY A 241 -9.34 -1.24 28.71
N ILE A 242 -10.05 -1.46 27.61
CA ILE A 242 -9.90 -2.67 26.78
C ILE A 242 -8.73 -2.46 25.83
N GLN A 243 -7.63 -3.17 26.08
CA GLN A 243 -6.40 -3.14 25.27
C GLN A 243 -6.37 -4.23 24.18
N ASN A 244 -7.46 -4.97 24.00
CA ASN A 244 -7.50 -6.06 23.02
C ASN A 244 -7.82 -5.50 21.62
N SER A 245 -6.83 -5.50 20.74
CA SER A 245 -6.91 -5.05 19.34
C SER A 245 -8.10 -5.65 18.57
N SER A 246 -8.32 -6.97 18.69
CA SER A 246 -9.41 -7.65 17.97
C SER A 246 -10.81 -7.14 18.37
N LYS A 247 -10.97 -6.63 19.60
CA LYS A 247 -12.24 -6.02 20.03
C LYS A 247 -12.46 -4.64 19.41
N LEU A 248 -11.40 -3.86 19.22
CA LEU A 248 -11.45 -2.57 18.52
C LEU A 248 -11.85 -2.79 17.06
N VAL A 249 -11.15 -3.71 16.39
CA VAL A 249 -11.42 -4.11 15.01
C VAL A 249 -12.84 -4.64 14.82
N SER A 250 -13.30 -5.54 15.70
CA SER A 250 -14.67 -6.08 15.64
C SER A 250 -15.75 -4.99 15.82
N LEU A 251 -15.46 -3.98 16.64
CA LEU A 251 -16.37 -2.84 16.83
C LEU A 251 -16.47 -2.02 15.55
N ALA A 252 -15.33 -1.67 14.94
CA ALA A 252 -15.29 -0.95 13.67
C ALA A 252 -16.01 -1.70 12.54
N GLU A 253 -15.75 -3.00 12.40
CA GLU A 253 -16.40 -3.85 11.40
C GLU A 253 -17.93 -3.87 11.58
N ALA A 254 -18.41 -3.98 12.82
CA ALA A 254 -19.84 -3.99 13.13
C ALA A 254 -20.53 -2.66 12.76
N TYR A 255 -19.87 -1.52 12.99
CA TYR A 255 -20.39 -0.20 12.62
C TYR A 255 -20.27 0.10 11.12
N ALA A 256 -19.21 -0.38 10.47
CA ALA A 256 -19.06 -0.30 9.01
C ALA A 256 -20.23 -1.01 8.29
N LYS A 257 -20.64 -2.19 8.79
CA LYS A 257 -21.85 -2.90 8.29
C LYS A 257 -23.15 -2.14 8.48
N LYS A 258 -23.19 -1.14 9.38
CA LYS A 258 -24.33 -0.22 9.58
C LYS A 258 -24.22 1.05 8.72
N GLY A 259 -23.17 1.18 7.90
CA GLY A 259 -22.91 2.38 7.09
C GLY A 259 -22.24 3.51 7.86
N ILE A 260 -21.57 3.21 8.99
CA ILE A 260 -20.76 4.17 9.74
C ILE A 260 -19.30 3.76 9.59
N GLY A 261 -18.58 4.42 8.68
CA GLY A 261 -17.17 4.09 8.43
C GLY A 261 -16.21 4.87 9.33
N ILE A 262 -14.97 4.41 9.42
CA ILE A 262 -13.93 5.04 10.25
C ILE A 262 -12.66 5.27 9.45
N THR A 263 -12.14 6.49 9.51
CA THR A 263 -10.79 6.84 9.07
C THR A 263 -9.91 7.03 10.32
N THR A 264 -8.73 6.44 10.33
CA THR A 264 -7.78 6.52 11.43
C THR A 264 -6.59 7.40 11.03
N ILE A 265 -6.09 8.16 11.99
CA ILE A 265 -4.94 9.03 11.83
C ILE A 265 -3.99 8.77 12.99
N GLY A 266 -2.84 8.16 12.69
CA GLY A 266 -1.75 7.98 13.63
C GLY A 266 -0.90 9.24 13.69
N VAL A 267 -0.66 9.78 14.89
CA VAL A 267 0.11 11.00 15.09
C VAL A 267 1.42 10.67 15.80
N GLY A 268 2.55 11.22 15.36
CA GLY A 268 3.83 10.99 16.05
C GLY A 268 4.34 9.56 15.87
N LYS A 269 5.18 9.06 16.81
CA LYS A 269 5.98 7.84 16.60
C LYS A 269 5.60 6.63 17.46
N ASP A 270 4.73 6.79 18.46
CA ASP A 270 4.59 5.86 19.58
C ASP A 270 3.18 5.21 19.67
N PHE A 271 2.56 4.84 18.55
CA PHE A 271 1.26 4.15 18.53
C PHE A 271 1.33 2.73 17.94
N ASP A 272 0.30 1.94 18.25
CA ASP A 272 0.08 0.62 17.63
C ASP A 272 -0.43 0.82 16.19
N VAL A 273 0.51 0.86 15.26
CA VAL A 273 0.26 1.06 13.82
C VAL A 273 -0.60 -0.05 13.25
N GLY A 274 -0.40 -1.28 13.71
CA GLY A 274 -1.20 -2.43 13.29
C GLY A 274 -2.68 -2.20 13.62
N VAL A 275 -2.99 -1.80 14.86
CA VAL A 275 -4.38 -1.52 15.27
C VAL A 275 -5.00 -0.38 14.47
N MET A 276 -4.28 0.73 14.28
CA MET A 276 -4.82 1.89 13.57
C MET A 276 -5.04 1.59 12.08
N ARG A 277 -4.13 0.85 11.46
CA ARG A 277 -4.27 0.35 10.09
C ARG A 277 -5.48 -0.57 9.97
N ASP A 278 -5.54 -1.62 10.80
CA ASP A 278 -6.60 -2.62 10.75
C ASP A 278 -7.98 -1.97 10.94
N LEU A 279 -8.09 -1.00 11.85
CA LEU A 279 -9.31 -0.21 12.06
C LEU A 279 -9.77 0.54 10.80
N GLY A 280 -8.85 1.19 10.08
CA GLY A 280 -9.16 1.87 8.82
C GLY A 280 -9.63 0.88 7.76
N GLU A 281 -8.88 -0.21 7.59
CA GLU A 281 -9.16 -1.26 6.60
C GLU A 281 -10.53 -1.91 6.81
N VAL A 282 -10.78 -2.50 7.99
CA VAL A 282 -12.05 -3.20 8.28
C VAL A 282 -13.22 -2.24 8.49
N GLY A 283 -12.91 -0.99 8.82
CA GLY A 283 -13.85 0.07 9.11
C GLY A 283 -14.37 0.81 7.88
N ALA A 284 -14.05 0.31 6.68
CA ALA A 284 -14.40 0.95 5.40
C ALA A 284 -13.89 2.40 5.35
N GLY A 285 -12.64 2.64 5.73
CA GLY A 285 -12.01 3.95 5.64
C GLY A 285 -10.52 3.88 5.46
N ASN A 286 -9.86 5.01 5.69
CA ASN A 286 -8.46 5.17 5.36
C ASN A 286 -7.61 5.23 6.64
N PHE A 287 -6.35 4.87 6.51
CA PHE A 287 -5.35 5.05 7.55
C PHE A 287 -4.28 6.02 7.03
N TYR A 288 -4.03 7.06 7.82
CA TYR A 288 -2.98 8.04 7.57
C TYR A 288 -2.01 8.09 8.74
N PHE A 289 -0.73 8.27 8.43
CA PHE A 289 0.31 8.59 9.39
C PHE A 289 0.65 10.07 9.28
N LEU A 290 0.78 10.77 10.41
CA LEU A 290 1.23 12.16 10.45
C LEU A 290 2.64 12.20 11.04
N GLU A 291 3.62 12.12 10.16
CA GLU A 291 5.04 12.26 10.50
C GLU A 291 5.44 13.69 10.89
N ASP A 292 4.82 14.70 10.25
CA ASP A 292 5.26 16.09 10.35
C ASP A 292 4.12 17.11 10.11
N PRO A 293 4.34 18.43 10.29
CA PRO A 293 3.30 19.44 10.07
C PRO A 293 2.78 19.53 8.62
N LYS A 294 3.55 19.07 7.63
CA LYS A 294 3.13 19.08 6.23
C LYS A 294 2.12 17.98 5.97
N ALA A 295 2.37 16.77 6.49
CA ALA A 295 1.43 15.66 6.44
C ALA A 295 0.07 16.04 7.05
N VAL A 296 0.07 16.88 8.09
CA VAL A 296 -1.16 17.43 8.68
C VAL A 296 -1.94 18.28 7.68
N VAL A 297 -1.27 19.17 6.94
CA VAL A 297 -1.93 20.01 5.95
C VAL A 297 -2.51 19.11 4.85
N GLU A 298 -1.68 18.29 4.22
CA GLU A 298 -2.09 17.36 3.15
C GLU A 298 -3.33 16.54 3.54
N VAL A 299 -3.30 15.87 4.70
CA VAL A 299 -4.42 15.01 5.13
C VAL A 299 -5.69 15.82 5.40
N PHE A 300 -5.60 16.96 6.09
CA PHE A 300 -6.80 17.71 6.52
C PHE A 300 -7.29 18.76 5.51
N THR A 301 -6.52 19.08 4.47
CA THR A 301 -6.94 20.03 3.41
C THR A 301 -7.15 19.35 2.07
N ASP A 302 -6.25 18.46 1.67
CA ASP A 302 -6.19 17.96 0.30
C ASP A 302 -6.95 16.63 0.21
N GLU A 303 -6.63 15.70 1.11
CA GLU A 303 -7.24 14.37 1.14
C GLU A 303 -8.64 14.34 1.77
N VAL A 304 -9.01 15.34 2.57
CA VAL A 304 -10.30 15.35 3.27
C VAL A 304 -11.51 15.26 2.34
N ASN A 305 -11.37 15.75 1.11
CA ASN A 305 -12.44 15.70 0.11
C ASN A 305 -12.59 14.31 -0.52
N THR A 306 -11.50 13.54 -0.61
CA THR A 306 -11.44 12.25 -1.29
C THR A 306 -11.68 11.09 -0.33
N PHE A 307 -11.18 11.15 0.90
CA PHE A 307 -11.24 10.03 1.84
C PHE A 307 -12.55 9.89 2.62
N LEU A 308 -13.37 10.95 2.67
CA LEU A 308 -14.61 10.96 3.44
C LEU A 308 -15.80 10.32 2.71
N VAL A 309 -15.68 10.16 1.39
CA VAL A 309 -16.80 9.77 0.53
C VAL A 309 -16.36 8.58 -0.32
N PRO A 310 -16.76 7.35 0.04
CA PRO A 310 -16.45 6.20 -0.79
C PRO A 310 -17.19 6.31 -2.13
N VAL A 311 -16.56 5.83 -3.21
CA VAL A 311 -17.17 5.71 -4.55
C VAL A 311 -17.76 4.32 -4.80
N ALA A 312 -17.37 3.35 -3.99
CA ALA A 312 -17.90 1.99 -4.01
C ALA A 312 -17.87 1.39 -2.62
N LEU A 313 -18.86 0.55 -2.31
CA LEU A 313 -18.96 -0.25 -1.09
C LEU A 313 -19.07 -1.73 -1.44
N ASP A 314 -18.72 -2.62 -0.50
CA ASP A 314 -18.90 -4.08 -0.65
C ASP A 314 -18.27 -4.59 -1.96
N VAL A 315 -17.00 -4.24 -2.14
CA VAL A 315 -16.27 -4.48 -3.37
C VAL A 315 -15.68 -5.87 -3.34
N LYS A 316 -15.98 -6.66 -4.37
CA LYS A 316 -15.49 -8.02 -4.51
C LYS A 316 -14.90 -8.26 -5.90
N PHE A 317 -13.69 -8.78 -5.93
CA PHE A 317 -13.08 -9.33 -7.13
C PHE A 317 -13.13 -10.86 -7.05
N ASP A 318 -13.61 -11.48 -8.11
CA ASP A 318 -13.49 -12.92 -8.36
C ASP A 318 -12.43 -13.11 -9.44
N VAL A 319 -11.28 -13.68 -9.06
CA VAL A 319 -10.13 -13.90 -9.93
C VAL A 319 -10.06 -15.37 -10.29
N SER A 320 -10.16 -15.69 -11.58
CA SER A 320 -9.87 -17.01 -12.11
C SER A 320 -8.57 -16.99 -12.92
N VAL A 321 -7.76 -18.02 -12.72
CA VAL A 321 -6.47 -18.20 -13.36
C VAL A 321 -6.59 -19.36 -14.35
N GLY A 322 -6.11 -19.13 -15.56
CA GLY A 322 -6.09 -20.10 -16.65
C GLY A 322 -5.32 -21.36 -16.26
N GLY A 323 -5.68 -22.49 -16.88
CA GLY A 323 -5.14 -23.81 -16.52
C GLY A 323 -3.60 -23.88 -16.54
N GLY A 324 -2.93 -23.02 -17.33
CA GLY A 324 -1.48 -22.97 -17.46
C GLY A 324 -0.72 -22.21 -16.37
N TYR A 325 -1.40 -21.59 -15.40
CA TYR A 325 -0.75 -20.80 -14.35
C TYR A 325 -1.22 -21.21 -12.94
N VAL A 326 -0.40 -20.87 -11.93
CA VAL A 326 -0.77 -20.86 -10.50
C VAL A 326 -0.46 -19.49 -9.90
N VAL A 327 -1.25 -19.07 -8.92
CA VAL A 327 -0.94 -17.88 -8.12
C VAL A 327 0.22 -18.19 -7.18
N ARG A 328 1.24 -17.33 -7.18
CA ARG A 328 2.39 -17.38 -6.27
C ARG A 328 2.29 -16.35 -5.16
N GLY A 329 1.83 -15.14 -5.48
CA GLY A 329 1.72 -14.04 -4.53
C GLY A 329 0.68 -13.02 -4.97
N VAL A 330 0.09 -12.32 -4.01
CA VAL A 330 -0.83 -11.21 -4.22
C VAL A 330 -0.38 -10.05 -3.35
N TYR A 331 -0.28 -8.87 -3.95
CA TYR A 331 0.26 -7.65 -3.35
C TYR A 331 -0.66 -6.46 -3.65
N GLY A 332 -0.52 -5.37 -2.90
CA GLY A 332 -1.35 -4.18 -2.98
C GLY A 332 -2.77 -4.36 -2.45
N THR A 333 -3.03 -5.43 -1.70
CA THR A 333 -4.32 -5.67 -1.02
C THR A 333 -4.16 -6.64 0.14
N ASN A 334 -4.91 -6.40 1.23
CA ASN A 334 -4.99 -7.32 2.37
C ASN A 334 -6.22 -8.23 2.32
N GLY A 335 -7.09 -8.08 1.31
CA GLY A 335 -8.39 -8.76 1.21
C GLY A 335 -8.40 -10.08 0.45
N TRP A 336 -7.23 -10.65 0.11
CA TRP A 336 -7.12 -11.86 -0.71
C TRP A 336 -7.46 -13.15 0.06
N GLU A 337 -8.32 -13.98 -0.55
CA GLU A 337 -8.63 -15.32 -0.10
C GLU A 337 -8.42 -16.32 -1.25
N ASN A 338 -7.71 -17.42 -1.00
CA ASN A 338 -7.47 -18.45 -2.00
C ASN A 338 -8.75 -19.23 -2.32
N ALA A 339 -8.98 -19.50 -3.60
CA ALA A 339 -10.06 -20.36 -4.08
C ALA A 339 -9.53 -21.36 -5.12
N GLU A 340 -10.34 -22.36 -5.46
CA GLU A 340 -9.97 -23.32 -6.52
C GLU A 340 -9.81 -22.58 -7.86
N GLY A 341 -8.63 -22.69 -8.46
CA GLY A 341 -8.34 -22.05 -9.75
C GLY A 341 -8.13 -20.53 -9.68
N GLY A 342 -7.93 -19.94 -8.50
CA GLY A 342 -7.66 -18.51 -8.35
C GLY A 342 -7.93 -18.02 -6.93
N GLY A 343 -8.78 -17.02 -6.77
CA GLY A 343 -9.14 -16.47 -5.46
C GLY A 343 -10.10 -15.31 -5.54
N THR A 344 -10.40 -14.73 -4.38
CA THR A 344 -11.28 -13.57 -4.24
C THR A 344 -10.60 -12.46 -3.47
N ILE A 345 -10.87 -11.20 -3.83
CA ILE A 345 -10.44 -10.04 -3.06
C ILE A 345 -11.70 -9.36 -2.52
N SER A 346 -11.78 -9.17 -1.20
CA SER A 346 -12.88 -8.44 -0.56
C SER A 346 -12.38 -7.12 0.01
N ILE A 347 -12.95 -6.01 -0.44
CA ILE A 347 -12.58 -4.65 -0.03
C ILE A 347 -13.84 -3.93 0.46
N PRO A 348 -13.85 -3.39 1.71
CA PRO A 348 -15.05 -2.76 2.25
C PRO A 348 -15.50 -1.52 1.48
N SER A 349 -14.55 -0.70 1.03
CA SER A 349 -14.84 0.51 0.24
C SER A 349 -13.67 0.97 -0.62
N LEU A 350 -13.97 1.69 -1.70
CA LEU A 350 -13.01 2.36 -2.55
C LEU A 350 -13.17 3.88 -2.47
N PHE A 351 -12.08 4.62 -2.64
CA PHE A 351 -12.04 6.07 -2.59
C PHE A 351 -11.38 6.63 -3.86
N LEU A 352 -11.74 7.86 -4.22
CA LEU A 352 -10.98 8.58 -5.23
C LEU A 352 -9.59 8.90 -4.66
N ALA A 353 -8.58 8.86 -5.52
CA ALA A 353 -7.23 9.23 -5.17
C ALA A 353 -7.05 10.75 -5.36
N GLY A 354 -6.34 11.42 -4.45
CA GLY A 354 -6.13 12.88 -4.50
C GLY A 354 -5.16 13.34 -5.58
N ARG A 355 -4.16 12.52 -5.94
CA ARG A 355 -3.11 12.90 -6.90
C ARG A 355 -3.61 12.85 -8.33
N THR A 356 -3.26 13.89 -9.07
CA THR A 356 -3.61 14.02 -10.49
C THR A 356 -2.43 13.76 -11.40
N SER A 357 -1.20 13.89 -10.89
CA SER A 357 0.04 13.69 -11.65
C SER A 357 1.13 13.00 -10.82
N SER A 358 1.99 12.24 -11.50
CA SER A 358 3.26 11.76 -10.91
C SER A 358 4.25 12.90 -10.66
N GLU A 359 4.06 14.05 -11.32
CA GLU A 359 4.86 15.26 -11.12
C GLU A 359 4.37 16.15 -9.97
N ASP A 360 3.23 15.82 -9.34
CA ASP A 360 2.73 16.54 -8.16
C ASP A 360 3.85 16.61 -7.11
N PRO A 361 4.13 17.77 -6.48
CA PRO A 361 5.32 17.93 -5.66
C PRO A 361 5.36 16.93 -4.51
N ILE A 362 6.32 16.01 -4.54
CA ILE A 362 6.54 15.03 -3.46
C ILE A 362 6.72 15.71 -2.09
N SER A 363 7.21 16.95 -2.09
CA SER A 363 7.36 17.78 -0.88
C SER A 363 6.05 18.18 -0.20
N GLU A 364 4.92 18.06 -0.90
CA GLU A 364 3.56 18.29 -0.42
C GLU A 364 2.87 16.97 -0.01
N GLY A 365 3.53 15.82 -0.26
CA GLY A 365 3.05 14.49 0.10
C GLY A 365 3.00 13.51 -1.06
N ARG A 366 2.74 12.22 -0.77
CA ARG A 366 2.63 11.15 -1.78
C ARG A 366 1.28 10.41 -1.72
N ARG A 367 0.37 10.78 -0.82
CA ARG A 367 -0.87 10.02 -0.59
C ARG A 367 -1.78 10.10 -1.81
N GLY A 368 -2.62 9.09 -2.01
CA GLY A 368 -3.65 9.15 -3.04
C GLY A 368 -3.14 9.01 -4.47
N GLY A 369 -2.19 8.10 -4.74
CA GLY A 369 -1.73 7.75 -6.10
C GLY A 369 -2.69 6.85 -6.89
N GLY A 370 -3.64 6.21 -6.20
CA GLY A 370 -4.69 5.38 -6.80
C GLY A 370 -4.37 3.90 -6.89
N GLY A 371 -3.22 3.47 -6.38
CA GLY A 371 -2.94 2.06 -6.08
C GLY A 371 -2.87 1.10 -7.27
N ALA A 372 -2.33 -0.09 -7.00
CA ALA A 372 -2.45 -1.25 -7.87
C ALA A 372 -2.54 -2.50 -7.01
N MET A 373 -3.34 -3.48 -7.44
CA MET A 373 -3.26 -4.84 -6.92
C MET A 373 -2.49 -5.68 -7.93
N LEU A 374 -1.57 -6.51 -7.43
CA LEU A 374 -0.62 -7.25 -8.23
C LEU A 374 -0.73 -8.73 -7.91
N ILE A 375 -0.95 -9.56 -8.93
CA ILE A 375 -1.04 -11.02 -8.80
C ILE A 375 0.14 -11.62 -9.56
N GLU A 376 1.08 -12.19 -8.82
CA GLU A 376 2.21 -12.92 -9.37
C GLU A 376 1.77 -14.34 -9.74
N LEU A 377 2.01 -14.71 -10.99
CA LEU A 377 1.68 -16.00 -11.56
C LEU A 377 2.95 -16.77 -11.92
N VAL A 378 2.89 -18.09 -11.75
CA VAL A 378 3.94 -19.01 -12.21
C VAL A 378 3.36 -19.98 -13.23
N PRO A 379 4.01 -20.19 -14.38
CA PRO A 379 3.61 -21.22 -15.33
C PRO A 379 3.61 -22.62 -14.70
N LYS A 380 2.57 -23.40 -14.95
CA LYS A 380 2.56 -24.83 -14.59
C LYS A 380 3.47 -25.60 -15.54
N ALA A 381 4.37 -26.40 -14.98
CA ALA A 381 5.22 -27.28 -15.77
C ALA A 381 4.38 -28.21 -16.67
N GLY A 382 4.69 -28.23 -17.97
CA GLY A 382 3.98 -29.06 -18.96
C GLY A 382 2.67 -28.46 -19.50
N ALA A 383 2.35 -27.19 -19.21
CA ALA A 383 1.20 -26.48 -19.75
C ALA A 383 1.38 -26.02 -21.22
N ILE A 384 1.87 -26.91 -22.09
CA ILE A 384 2.23 -26.62 -23.49
C ILE A 384 0.96 -26.46 -24.38
N SER A 385 -0.22 -26.81 -23.87
CA SER A 385 -1.45 -26.97 -24.67
C SER A 385 -2.49 -25.88 -24.48
N VAL A 386 -2.11 -24.67 -24.02
CA VAL A 386 -3.06 -23.54 -23.96
C VAL A 386 -3.28 -23.03 -25.40
N PRO A 387 -4.50 -23.12 -25.96
CA PRO A 387 -4.76 -22.63 -27.31
C PRO A 387 -4.81 -21.10 -27.37
N ASP A 388 -4.48 -20.54 -28.53
CA ASP A 388 -4.62 -19.11 -28.86
C ASP A 388 -6.11 -18.71 -28.88
N PRO A 389 -6.54 -17.64 -28.17
CA PRO A 389 -5.74 -16.71 -27.36
C PRO A 389 -5.27 -17.34 -26.05
N TYR A 390 -3.96 -17.27 -25.79
CA TYR A 390 -3.29 -17.90 -24.65
C TYR A 390 -3.81 -17.35 -23.31
N ALA A 391 -4.91 -17.92 -22.82
CA ALA A 391 -5.65 -17.38 -21.69
C ALA A 391 -4.81 -17.41 -20.41
N VAL A 392 -4.65 -16.24 -19.78
CA VAL A 392 -4.02 -16.09 -18.46
C VAL A 392 -5.06 -16.20 -17.36
N GLY A 393 -6.24 -15.62 -17.55
CA GLY A 393 -7.30 -15.62 -16.56
C GLY A 393 -8.43 -14.66 -16.87
N ASN A 394 -9.39 -14.58 -15.95
CA ASN A 394 -10.50 -13.65 -15.97
C ASN A 394 -10.66 -13.02 -14.58
N ILE A 395 -10.95 -11.72 -14.54
CA ILE A 395 -11.28 -11.00 -13.31
C ILE A 395 -12.68 -10.44 -13.45
N SER A 396 -13.52 -10.69 -12.45
CA SER A 396 -14.85 -10.10 -12.34
C SER A 396 -14.92 -9.22 -11.09
N LEU A 397 -15.29 -7.96 -11.26
CA LEU A 397 -15.53 -7.00 -10.19
C LEU A 397 -17.04 -6.87 -9.96
N SER A 398 -17.44 -6.84 -8.69
CA SER A 398 -18.76 -6.39 -8.25
C SER A 398 -18.64 -5.39 -7.11
N PHE A 399 -19.51 -4.38 -7.09
CA PHE A 399 -19.55 -3.40 -6.01
C PHE A 399 -20.94 -2.77 -5.88
N LYS A 400 -21.24 -2.22 -4.71
CA LYS A 400 -22.46 -1.42 -4.45
C LYS A 400 -22.17 0.06 -4.63
N ASP A 401 -23.03 0.72 -5.39
CA ASP A 401 -23.08 2.17 -5.51
C ASP A 401 -23.50 2.79 -4.16
N PRO A 402 -22.69 3.68 -3.56
CA PRO A 402 -22.95 4.24 -2.23
C PRO A 402 -24.24 5.07 -2.13
N ALA A 403 -24.68 5.67 -3.24
CA ALA A 403 -25.85 6.56 -3.25
C ALA A 403 -27.16 5.79 -3.47
N THR A 404 -27.13 4.78 -4.35
CA THR A 404 -28.32 4.02 -4.76
C THR A 404 -28.44 2.65 -4.10
N GLY A 405 -27.34 2.11 -3.57
CA GLY A 405 -27.24 0.73 -3.07
C GLY A 405 -27.26 -0.34 -4.17
N THR A 406 -27.28 0.06 -5.44
CA THR A 406 -27.35 -0.87 -6.58
C THR A 406 -26.01 -1.55 -6.80
N THR A 407 -26.02 -2.86 -7.02
CA THR A 407 -24.81 -3.60 -7.39
C THR A 407 -24.48 -3.41 -8.87
N LYS A 408 -23.25 -2.97 -9.15
CA LYS A 408 -22.64 -2.86 -10.48
C LYS A 408 -21.61 -3.97 -10.65
N THR A 409 -21.42 -4.44 -11.89
CA THR A 409 -20.45 -5.50 -12.20
C THR A 409 -19.64 -5.19 -13.47
N GLN A 410 -18.40 -5.68 -13.51
CA GLN A 410 -17.48 -5.58 -14.63
C GLN A 410 -16.67 -6.86 -14.76
N THR A 411 -16.24 -7.19 -15.96
CA THR A 411 -15.42 -8.37 -16.21
C THR A 411 -14.36 -8.06 -17.25
N THR A 412 -13.13 -8.52 -17.01
CA THR A 412 -12.02 -8.41 -17.97
C THR A 412 -11.34 -9.76 -18.16
N ASN A 413 -10.96 -10.05 -19.41
CA ASN A 413 -10.22 -11.24 -19.78
C ASN A 413 -8.76 -10.87 -20.03
N ILE A 414 -7.85 -11.68 -19.50
CA ILE A 414 -6.41 -11.46 -19.66
C ILE A 414 -5.84 -12.58 -20.52
N VAL A 415 -5.11 -12.18 -21.56
CA VAL A 415 -4.48 -13.07 -22.53
C VAL A 415 -3.00 -12.74 -22.63
N ALA A 416 -2.18 -13.76 -22.87
CA ALA A 416 -0.75 -13.63 -23.09
C ALA A 416 -0.44 -13.62 -24.60
N PRO A 417 0.67 -12.99 -25.02
CA PRO A 417 1.13 -13.05 -26.41
C PRO A 417 1.69 -14.43 -26.80
N ASN A 418 2.13 -15.21 -25.81
CA ASN A 418 2.79 -16.51 -25.98
C ASN A 418 2.23 -17.57 -25.02
N THR A 419 2.59 -18.83 -25.23
CA THR A 419 2.29 -19.90 -24.27
C THR A 419 3.02 -19.68 -22.95
N PRO A 420 2.48 -20.18 -21.82
CA PRO A 420 3.07 -19.98 -20.49
C PRO A 420 4.53 -20.43 -20.34
N ASP A 421 4.93 -21.45 -21.11
CA ASP A 421 6.26 -22.06 -21.09
C ASP A 421 7.26 -21.44 -22.09
N ALA A 422 6.80 -20.49 -22.91
CA ALA A 422 7.62 -19.78 -23.89
C ALA A 422 7.45 -18.25 -23.74
N PRO A 423 7.81 -17.67 -22.57
CA PRO A 423 7.70 -16.24 -22.36
C PRO A 423 8.52 -15.48 -23.42
N PRO A 424 8.10 -14.26 -23.82
CA PRO A 424 8.84 -13.44 -24.76
C PRO A 424 10.28 -13.21 -24.27
N VAL A 425 11.26 -13.34 -25.18
CA VAL A 425 12.70 -13.22 -24.84
C VAL A 425 13.01 -11.86 -24.23
N ASP A 426 12.38 -10.83 -24.77
CA ASP A 426 12.55 -9.44 -24.38
C ASP A 426 11.56 -9.03 -23.26
N GLY A 427 10.70 -9.94 -22.81
CA GLY A 427 9.57 -9.62 -21.95
C GLY A 427 8.40 -8.97 -22.71
N TYR A 428 7.35 -8.64 -21.97
CA TYR A 428 6.13 -8.05 -22.47
C TYR A 428 5.44 -7.24 -21.38
N PHE A 429 5.09 -6.01 -21.68
CA PHE A 429 4.18 -5.20 -20.87
C PHE A 429 2.99 -4.77 -21.72
N PHE A 430 1.79 -4.84 -21.15
CA PHE A 430 0.59 -4.32 -21.80
C PHE A 430 0.73 -2.82 -22.11
N ASN A 431 1.32 -2.06 -21.19
CA ASN A 431 1.65 -0.64 -21.32
C ASN A 431 2.67 -0.20 -20.24
N ASP A 432 3.13 1.05 -20.31
CA ASP A 432 4.11 1.63 -19.37
C ASP A 432 3.66 1.59 -17.90
N THR A 433 2.35 1.64 -17.67
CA THR A 433 1.78 1.57 -16.32
C THR A 433 1.98 0.20 -15.67
N VAL A 434 1.93 -0.88 -16.46
CA VAL A 434 2.30 -2.23 -15.96
C VAL A 434 3.79 -2.36 -15.74
N GLU A 435 4.60 -1.72 -16.57
CA GLU A 435 6.05 -1.69 -16.40
C GLU A 435 6.43 -0.98 -15.08
N LYS A 436 5.86 0.20 -14.81
CA LYS A 436 6.03 0.89 -13.52
C LYS A 436 5.56 0.02 -12.35
N GLY A 437 4.39 -0.63 -12.46
CA GLY A 437 3.90 -1.56 -11.43
C GLY A 437 4.82 -2.76 -11.19
N PHE A 438 5.50 -3.24 -12.22
CA PHE A 438 6.53 -4.29 -12.08
C PHE A 438 7.75 -3.79 -11.31
N VAL A 439 8.24 -2.58 -11.61
CA VAL A 439 9.37 -1.98 -10.86
C VAL A 439 8.99 -1.77 -9.40
N MET A 440 7.80 -1.23 -9.13
CA MET A 440 7.25 -1.08 -7.78
C MET A 440 7.23 -2.40 -7.01
N LEU A 441 6.77 -3.50 -7.63
CA LEU A 441 6.78 -4.83 -7.01
C LEU A 441 8.18 -5.29 -6.62
N ASN A 442 9.18 -5.07 -7.48
CA ASN A 442 10.55 -5.47 -7.19
C ASN A 442 11.16 -4.62 -6.06
N ILE A 443 10.83 -3.32 -5.99
CA ILE A 443 11.21 -2.44 -4.89
C ILE A 443 10.60 -2.93 -3.58
N TYR A 444 9.28 -3.14 -3.56
CA TYR A 444 8.56 -3.67 -2.40
C TYR A 444 9.15 -5.01 -1.92
N ALA A 445 9.36 -5.96 -2.85
CA ALA A 445 9.96 -7.25 -2.53
C ALA A 445 11.37 -7.12 -1.95
N GLY A 446 12.18 -6.20 -2.50
CA GLY A 446 13.51 -5.87 -1.98
C GLY A 446 13.47 -5.31 -0.57
N PHE A 447 12.60 -4.33 -0.30
CA PHE A 447 12.39 -3.79 1.04
C PHE A 447 11.91 -4.85 2.03
N LYS A 448 10.89 -5.63 1.66
CA LYS A 448 10.33 -6.68 2.52
C LYS A 448 11.36 -7.76 2.87
N LEU A 449 12.15 -8.20 1.89
CA LEU A 449 13.20 -9.18 2.12
C LEU A 449 14.32 -8.60 3.01
N ALA A 450 14.70 -7.34 2.77
CA ALA A 450 15.73 -6.67 3.57
C ALA A 450 15.29 -6.48 5.04
N THR A 451 14.04 -6.10 5.30
CA THR A 451 13.53 -5.97 6.67
C THR A 451 13.45 -7.32 7.38
N GLN A 452 13.02 -8.38 6.69
CA GLN A 452 13.01 -9.74 7.23
C GLN A 452 14.42 -10.21 7.60
N LEU A 453 15.38 -10.10 6.66
CA LEU A 453 16.77 -10.49 6.91
C LEU A 453 17.41 -9.69 8.04
N ALA A 454 17.15 -8.39 8.12
CA ALA A 454 17.68 -7.56 9.20
C ALA A 454 17.06 -7.93 10.57
N ALA A 455 15.77 -8.23 10.62
CA ALA A 455 15.10 -8.73 11.83
C ALA A 455 15.67 -10.09 12.27
N ASP A 456 16.03 -10.95 11.32
CA ASP A 456 16.71 -12.23 11.55
C ASP A 456 18.21 -12.09 11.85
N SER A 457 18.67 -10.88 12.19
CA SER A 457 20.07 -10.55 12.53
C SER A 457 21.08 -10.81 11.40
N ASP A 458 20.65 -10.71 10.13
CA ASP A 458 21.51 -10.75 8.94
C ASP A 458 21.48 -9.42 8.15
N PRO A 459 22.01 -8.32 8.74
CA PRO A 459 22.05 -7.02 8.07
C PRO A 459 22.95 -7.02 6.82
N ARG A 460 23.90 -7.96 6.73
CA ARG A 460 24.80 -8.08 5.58
C ARG A 460 24.07 -8.61 4.35
N THR A 461 23.30 -9.68 4.50
CA THR A 461 22.50 -10.21 3.38
C THR A 461 21.38 -9.24 3.01
N ALA A 462 20.74 -8.61 4.01
CA ALA A 462 19.77 -7.53 3.76
C ALA A 462 20.36 -6.43 2.86
N ARG A 463 21.56 -5.94 3.19
CA ARG A 463 22.25 -4.90 2.40
C ARG A 463 22.56 -5.38 0.99
N ARG A 464 23.08 -6.60 0.84
CA ARG A 464 23.41 -7.18 -0.47
C ARG A 464 22.20 -7.33 -1.38
N THR A 465 21.03 -7.66 -0.83
CA THR A 465 19.77 -7.70 -1.57
C THR A 465 19.45 -6.33 -2.18
N LEU A 466 19.53 -5.27 -1.39
CA LEU A 466 19.25 -3.91 -1.86
C LEU A 466 20.33 -3.41 -2.84
N GLU A 467 21.60 -3.72 -2.60
CA GLU A 467 22.71 -3.39 -3.51
C GLU A 467 22.57 -4.07 -4.88
N ALA A 468 21.98 -5.26 -4.93
CA ALA A 468 21.69 -5.97 -6.19
C ALA A 468 20.50 -5.35 -6.93
N LEU A 469 19.47 -4.89 -6.20
CA LEU A 469 18.28 -4.26 -6.78
C LEU A 469 18.55 -2.84 -7.31
N ARG A 470 19.29 -2.04 -6.53
CA ARG A 470 19.53 -0.61 -6.78
C ARG A 470 19.95 -0.27 -8.22
N PRO A 471 20.98 -0.89 -8.83
CA PRO A 471 21.40 -0.52 -10.19
C PRO A 471 20.29 -0.77 -11.22
N ASN A 472 19.51 -1.83 -11.07
CA ASN A 472 18.42 -2.12 -12.01
C ASN A 472 17.30 -1.07 -11.95
N VAL A 473 17.01 -0.53 -10.76
CA VAL A 473 16.05 0.56 -10.59
C VAL A 473 16.60 1.87 -11.19
N ALA A 474 17.88 2.16 -10.98
CA ALA A 474 18.54 3.33 -11.56
C ALA A 474 18.58 3.27 -13.10
N ASP A 475 18.93 2.12 -13.67
CA ASP A 475 18.95 1.90 -15.12
C ASP A 475 17.55 2.07 -15.74
N TRP A 476 16.50 1.65 -15.03
CA TRP A 476 15.12 1.87 -15.46
C TRP A 476 14.75 3.37 -15.45
N LEU A 477 15.13 4.11 -14.40
CA LEU A 477 14.89 5.55 -14.28
C LEU A 477 15.60 6.38 -15.35
N ASP A 478 16.80 5.96 -15.78
CA ASP A 478 17.54 6.62 -16.87
C ASP A 478 16.77 6.59 -18.20
N ILE A 479 15.90 5.60 -18.37
CA ILE A 479 15.04 5.43 -19.56
C ILE A 479 13.65 6.01 -19.33
N ASN A 480 13.11 5.83 -18.13
CA ASN A 480 11.75 6.18 -17.74
C ASN A 480 11.77 7.12 -16.51
N PRO A 481 12.03 8.43 -16.70
CA PRO A 481 12.02 9.38 -15.59
C PRO A 481 10.66 9.40 -14.88
N ASP A 482 10.64 9.01 -13.60
CA ASP A 482 9.45 8.98 -12.77
C ASP A 482 9.80 9.45 -11.36
N ALA A 483 9.06 10.43 -10.84
CA ALA A 483 9.38 11.04 -9.56
C ALA A 483 9.14 10.10 -8.37
N ASP A 484 8.10 9.24 -8.44
CA ASP A 484 7.79 8.29 -7.36
C ASP A 484 8.90 7.24 -7.24
N ILE A 485 9.34 6.67 -8.39
CA ILE A 485 10.41 5.67 -8.42
C ILE A 485 11.76 6.28 -8.05
N GLN A 486 12.01 7.54 -8.45
CA GLN A 486 13.21 8.27 -8.06
C GLN A 486 13.29 8.48 -6.54
N ASP A 487 12.16 8.76 -5.88
CA ASP A 487 12.08 8.89 -4.43
C ASP A 487 12.25 7.53 -3.74
N ASP A 488 11.66 6.46 -4.26
CA ASP A 488 11.88 5.11 -3.74
C ASP A 488 13.37 4.69 -3.80
N LEU A 489 14.09 5.08 -4.87
CA LEU A 489 15.53 4.85 -4.98
C LEU A 489 16.32 5.57 -3.87
N VAL A 490 15.87 6.76 -3.43
CA VAL A 490 16.45 7.44 -2.27
C VAL A 490 16.27 6.62 -0.99
N TYR A 491 15.13 5.96 -0.81
CA TYR A 491 14.91 5.08 0.35
C TYR A 491 15.68 3.76 0.26
N ILE A 492 15.90 3.22 -0.93
CA ILE A 492 16.87 2.12 -1.14
C ILE A 492 18.26 2.54 -0.64
N ASP A 493 18.72 3.73 -1.03
CA ASP A 493 20.03 4.25 -0.62
C ASP A 493 20.12 4.47 0.89
N LYS A 494 19.11 5.09 1.50
CA LYS A 494 19.04 5.27 2.97
C LYS A 494 19.07 3.95 3.71
N PHE A 495 18.32 2.95 3.24
CA PHE A 495 18.28 1.64 3.89
C PHE A 495 19.64 0.93 3.79
N ILE A 496 20.32 1.00 2.63
CA ILE A 496 21.69 0.49 2.47
C ILE A 496 22.64 1.16 3.48
N GLU A 497 22.59 2.49 3.62
CA GLU A 497 23.47 3.21 4.55
C GLU A 497 23.19 2.86 6.01
N ASN A 498 21.91 2.79 6.41
CA ASN A 498 21.55 2.39 7.78
C ASN A 498 22.03 0.97 8.08
N LEU A 499 21.92 0.04 7.13
CA LEU A 499 22.40 -1.34 7.29
C LEU A 499 23.94 -1.40 7.44
N LYS A 500 24.69 -0.53 6.74
CA LYS A 500 26.15 -0.44 6.92
C LYS A 500 26.52 0.00 8.34
N VAL A 501 25.77 0.94 8.94
CA VAL A 501 25.98 1.38 10.32
C VAL A 501 25.72 0.24 11.29
N VAL A 502 24.63 -0.51 11.13
CA VAL A 502 24.33 -1.67 11.96
C VAL A 502 25.38 -2.78 11.80
N GLU A 503 25.83 -3.06 10.57
CA GLU A 503 26.87 -4.05 10.29
C GLU A 503 28.18 -3.73 11.04
N GLN A 504 28.55 -2.46 11.14
CA GLN A 504 29.73 -2.01 11.88
C GLN A 504 29.62 -2.21 13.40
N GLN A 505 28.40 -2.26 13.93
CA GLN A 505 28.13 -2.42 15.36
C GLN A 505 27.89 -3.88 15.76
N THR A 506 27.52 -4.74 14.81
CA THR A 506 27.46 -6.19 15.04
C THR A 506 28.85 -6.78 15.19
N VAL A 507 29.14 -7.36 16.36
CA VAL A 507 30.35 -8.15 16.58
C VAL A 507 30.33 -9.31 15.58
N PRO A 508 31.36 -9.48 14.74
CA PRO A 508 31.42 -10.62 13.83
C PRO A 508 31.27 -11.90 14.64
N TYR A 509 30.34 -12.78 14.24
CA TYR A 509 30.28 -14.12 14.79
C TYR A 509 31.67 -14.74 14.65
N THR A 510 32.34 -14.93 15.79
CA THR A 510 33.59 -15.68 15.86
C THR A 510 33.15 -17.08 16.25
N PRO A 511 33.13 -18.05 15.31
CA PRO A 511 32.81 -19.42 15.66
C PRO A 511 33.73 -19.82 16.82
N ALA A 512 33.17 -20.41 17.88
CA ALA A 512 34.01 -20.97 18.91
C ALA A 512 34.94 -22.00 18.26
N ASP A 513 36.24 -21.96 18.59
CA ASP A 513 37.15 -23.02 18.21
C ASP A 513 36.54 -24.33 18.71
N PRO A 514 36.29 -25.30 17.82
CA PRO A 514 35.71 -26.56 18.24
C PRO A 514 36.65 -27.25 19.23
N PRO A 515 36.08 -27.98 20.20
CA PRO A 515 36.87 -28.63 21.23
C PRO A 515 37.90 -29.58 20.59
N ASN A 516 39.17 -29.39 20.93
CA ASN A 516 40.27 -30.28 20.53
C ASN A 516 40.23 -31.56 21.38
N PRO A 517 40.37 -32.78 20.81
CA PRO A 517 40.60 -33.10 19.41
C PRO A 517 39.35 -33.12 18.51
N TRP A 518 39.52 -32.51 17.35
CA TRP A 518 38.61 -32.64 16.20
C TRP A 518 38.67 -34.10 15.70
N PRO A 519 37.53 -34.77 15.46
CA PRO A 519 37.54 -36.10 14.87
C PRO A 519 38.24 -36.09 13.50
N ALA A 520 39.11 -37.07 13.29
CA ALA A 520 39.80 -37.31 12.03
C ALA A 520 39.01 -38.33 11.21
N ASP A 521 37.82 -37.96 10.76
CA ASP A 521 36.98 -38.76 9.86
C ASP A 521 36.07 -37.90 8.99
#